data_AF-A0AAN9LC30-F1
#
_entry.id   AF-A0AAN9LC30-F1
#
_cell.length_a   1.000
_cell.length_b   1.000
_cell.length_c   1.000
_cell.angle_alpha   90.00
_cell.angle_beta   90.00
_cell.angle_gamma   90.00
#
_symmetry.space_group_name_H-M   'P 1'
#
loop_
_entity.id
_entity.type
_entity.pdbx_description
1 polymer ?
#
loop_
_entity_poly.entity_id
_entity_poly.type
_entity_poly.pdbx_seq_one_letter_code
_entity_poly.pdbx_strand_id
1 'polypeptide(L)' 'MISQIPADILFALEPIKDNEEAVKSYGVHLGTEMCKKNLSHGIKTLHLYTLNMVKSALAILMVDSYGM' A
#
# COMPACT_ATOMS: atom_id res chain seq x y z
N MET A 1 -21.18 -10.16 -0.55
CA MET A 1 -20.70 -8.84 -1.03
C MET A 1 -19.27 -9.06 -1.49
N ILE A 2 -19.03 -9.18 -2.79
CA ILE A 2 -17.68 -9.44 -3.32
C ILE A 2 -16.99 -8.08 -3.40
N SER A 3 -16.02 -7.85 -2.52
CA SER A 3 -15.09 -6.72 -2.60
C SER A 3 -14.47 -6.67 -3.99
N GLN A 4 -14.83 -5.66 -4.76
CA GLN A 4 -14.27 -5.43 -6.10
C GLN A 4 -12.84 -4.90 -5.91
N ILE A 5 -11.86 -5.77 -6.12
CA ILE A 5 -10.46 -5.35 -6.24
C ILE A 5 -10.30 -4.77 -7.66
N PRO A 6 -9.77 -3.54 -7.82
CA PRO A 6 -9.48 -2.97 -9.13
C PRO A 6 -8.69 -3.93 -10.02
N ALA A 7 -9.06 -4.02 -11.30
CA ALA A 7 -8.46 -4.97 -12.23
C ALA A 7 -6.93 -4.79 -12.33
N ASP A 8 -6.45 -3.55 -12.35
CA ASP A 8 -5.01 -3.25 -12.43
C ASP A 8 -4.22 -3.81 -11.24
N ILE A 9 -4.82 -3.82 -10.04
CA ILE A 9 -4.19 -4.39 -8.83
C ILE A 9 -4.12 -5.91 -8.94
N LEU A 10 -5.20 -6.55 -9.42
CA LEU A 10 -5.21 -7.99 -9.65
C LEU A 10 -4.17 -8.40 -10.70
N PHE A 11 -4.10 -7.68 -11.83
CA PHE A 11 -3.13 -7.94 -12.88
C PHE A 11 -1.67 -7.78 -12.40
N ALA A 12 -1.40 -6.82 -11.52
CA ALA A 12 -0.08 -6.64 -10.93
C ALA A 12 0.28 -7.73 -9.90
N LEU A 13 -0.70 -8.23 -9.15
CA LEU A 13 -0.51 -9.25 -8.10
C LEU A 13 -0.39 -10.68 -8.66
N GLU A 14 -1.14 -11.02 -9.71
CA GLU A 14 -1.17 -12.37 -10.28
C GLU A 14 0.22 -12.95 -10.61
N PRO A 15 1.15 -12.23 -11.28
CA PRO A 15 2.48 -12.78 -11.60
C PRO A 15 3.39 -12.96 -10.38
N ILE A 16 3.09 -12.31 -9.25
CA ILE A 16 3.94 -12.32 -8.04
C ILE A 16 3.29 -13.06 -6.87
N LYS A 17 2.12 -13.67 -7.05
CA LYS A 17 1.29 -14.23 -5.98
C LYS A 17 1.99 -15.23 -5.05
N ASP A 18 2.94 -16.00 -5.59
CA ASP A 18 3.69 -17.02 -4.86
C ASP A 18 5.03 -16.48 -4.30
N ASN A 19 5.31 -15.18 -4.49
CA ASN A 19 6.48 -14.48 -3.96
C ASN A 19 6.05 -13.47 -2.88
N GLU A 20 6.10 -13.91 -1.63
CA GLU A 20 5.69 -13.10 -0.48
C GLU A 20 6.43 -11.75 -0.38
N GLU A 21 7.72 -11.73 -0.72
CA GLU A 21 8.53 -10.52 -0.66
C GLU A 21 8.09 -9.51 -1.74
N ALA A 22 7.86 -9.99 -2.96
CA ALA A 22 7.37 -9.16 -4.06
C ALA A 22 5.96 -8.63 -3.79
N VAL A 23 5.05 -9.47 -3.28
CA VAL A 23 3.69 -9.05 -2.88
C VAL A 23 3.75 -7.97 -1.82
N LYS A 24 4.61 -8.12 -0.82
CA LYS A 24 4.78 -7.14 0.24
C LYS A 24 5.36 -5.83 -0.28
N SER A 25 6.37 -5.88 -1.14
CA SER A 25 6.98 -4.70 -1.77
C SER A 25 5.95 -3.92 -2.60
N TYR A 26 5.17 -4.63 -3.42
CA TYR A 26 4.07 -4.06 -4.18
C TYR A 26 3.01 -3.41 -3.27
N GLY A 27 2.60 -4.11 -2.21
CA GLY A 27 1.61 -3.59 -1.26
C GLY A 27 2.07 -2.31 -0.54
N VAL A 28 3.35 -2.22 -0.19
CA VAL A 28 3.95 -1.00 0.37
C VAL A 28 3.91 0.13 -0.65
N HIS A 29 4.36 -0.12 -1.89
CA HIS A 29 4.34 0.88 -2.96
C HIS A 29 2.92 1.40 -3.22
N LEU A 30 1.95 0.51 -3.40
CA LEU A 30 0.55 0.87 -3.61
C LEU A 30 -0.02 1.67 -2.43
N GLY A 31 0.25 1.22 -1.20
CA GLY A 31 -0.17 1.91 0.02
C GLY A 31 0.41 3.32 0.13
N THR A 32 1.68 3.50 -0.22
CA THR A 32 2.35 4.81 -0.25
C THR A 32 1.70 5.74 -1.28
N GLU A 33 1.49 5.30 -2.51
CA GLU A 33 0.88 6.12 -3.56
C GLU A 33 -0.57 6.52 -3.21
N MET A 34 -1.34 5.61 -2.60
CA MET A 34 -2.67 5.91 -2.09
C MET A 34 -2.63 6.97 -0.97
N CYS A 35 -1.68 6.87 -0.03
CA CYS A 35 -1.51 7.86 1.03
C CYS A 35 -1.15 9.22 0.46
N LYS A 36 -0.14 9.30 -0.44
CA LYS A 36 0.26 10.53 -1.12
C LYS A 36 -0.90 11.18 -1.86
N LYS A 37 -1.67 10.39 -2.62
CA LYS A 37 -2.86 10.87 -3.32
C LYS A 37 -3.91 11.42 -2.37
N ASN A 38 -4.16 10.77 -1.23
CA ASN A 38 -5.14 11.28 -0.27
C ASN A 38 -4.69 12.58 0.40
N LEU A 39 -3.41 12.66 0.78
CA LEU A 39 -2.82 13.87 1.37
C LEU A 39 -2.86 15.04 0.38
N SER A 40 -2.57 14.81 -0.91
CA SER A 40 -2.61 15.86 -1.94
C SER A 40 -4.03 16.38 -2.20
N HIS A 41 -5.07 15.59 -1.94
CA HIS A 41 -6.47 16.04 -1.94
C HIS A 41 -6.89 16.74 -0.64
N GLY A 42 -5.99 16.99 0.30
CA GLY A 42 -6.25 17.75 1.52
C GLY A 42 -6.78 16.92 2.70
N ILE A 43 -6.74 15.58 2.61
CA ILE A 43 -7.04 14.71 3.76
C ILE A 43 -5.91 14.85 4.78
N LYS A 44 -6.25 15.21 6.02
CA LYS A 44 -5.25 15.54 7.06
C LYS A 44 -4.86 14.36 7.94
N THR A 45 -5.59 13.25 7.87
CA THR A 45 -5.42 12.11 8.78
C THR A 45 -5.60 10.81 8.02
N LEU A 46 -4.66 9.89 8.20
CA LEU A 46 -4.68 8.55 7.62
C LEU A 46 -4.72 7.53 8.76
N HIS A 47 -5.58 6.53 8.66
CA HIS A 47 -5.67 5.42 9.60
C HIS A 47 -5.27 4.12 8.91
N LEU A 48 -4.24 3.45 9.42
CA LEU A 48 -3.66 2.25 8.81
C LEU A 48 -4.14 0.99 9.56
N TYR A 49 -4.77 0.06 8.83
CA TYR A 49 -5.04 -1.28 9.34
C TYR A 49 -3.79 -2.13 9.23
N THR A 50 -3.10 -2.31 10.35
CA THR A 50 -1.80 -3.00 10.39
C THR A 50 -1.91 -4.52 10.48
N LEU A 51 -3.08 -5.06 10.83
CA LEU A 51 -3.30 -6.50 11.06
C LEU A 51 -2.27 -7.10 12.04
N ASN A 52 -1.96 -6.37 13.12
CA ASN A 52 -0.89 -6.70 14.08
C ASN A 52 0.53 -6.79 13.49
N MET A 53 0.74 -6.29 12.26
CA MET A 53 2.04 -6.27 11.58
C MET A 53 2.54 -4.82 11.36
N VAL A 54 3.58 -4.45 12.10
CA VAL A 54 4.10 -3.08 12.10
C VAL A 54 4.99 -2.77 10.88
N LYS A 55 5.68 -3.76 10.32
CA LYS A 55 6.71 -3.56 9.28
C LYS A 55 6.18 -2.85 8.02
N SER A 56 5.03 -3.27 7.49
CA SER A 56 4.48 -2.67 6.27
C SER A 56 3.94 -1.25 6.50
N ALA A 57 3.32 -1.01 7.66
CA ALA A 57 2.84 0.32 8.02
C ALA A 57 3.98 1.33 8.19
N LEU A 58 5.07 0.93 8.86
CA LEU A 58 6.26 1.78 8.97
C LEU A 58 6.90 2.04 7.60
N ALA A 59 7.00 1.03 6.74
CA ALA A 59 7.55 1.20 5.41
C ALA A 59 6.77 2.26 4.60
N ILE A 60 5.44 2.24 4.66
CA ILE A 60 4.58 3.24 3.99
C ILE A 60 4.89 4.66 4.51
N LEU A 61 5.02 4.84 5.82
CA LEU A 61 5.27 6.15 6.45
C LEU A 61 6.70 6.67 6.22
N MET A 62 7.69 5.76 6.16
CA MET A 62 9.10 6.12 6.02
C MET A 62 9.47 6.52 4.59
N VAL A 63 8.77 6.01 3.57
CA VAL A 63 8.99 6.43 2.18
C VAL A 63 8.71 7.93 2.01
N ASP A 64 7.70 8.46 2.70
CA ASP A 64 7.37 9.89 2.66
C ASP A 64 8.33 10.73 3.52
N SER A 65 8.80 10.18 4.64
CA SER A 65 9.70 10.87 5.58
C SER A 65 11.09 11.17 4.99
N TYR A 66 11.50 10.44 3.94
CA TYR A 66 12.82 10.61 3.30
C TYR A 66 12.77 11.22 1.89
N GLY A 67 11.60 11.60 1.38
CA GLY A 67 11.50 12.36 0.12
C GLY A 67 12.19 11.72 -1.09
N MET A 68 12.10 10.38 -1.20
CA MET A 68 12.47 9.66 -2.44
C MET A 68 11.28 9.53 -3.39
#